data_AF-A0A6V7LLR5-F1
#
_entry.id   AF-A0A6V7LLR5-F1
#
_cell.length_a   1.000
_cell.length_b   1.000
_cell.length_c   1.000
_cell.angle_alpha   90.00
_cell.angle_beta   90.00
_cell.angle_gamma   90.00
#
_symmetry.space_group_name_H-M   'P 1'
#
loop_
_entity.id
_entity.type
_entity.pdbx_description
1 polymer ?
#
loop_
_entity_poly.entity_id
_entity_poly.type
_entity_poly.pdbx_seq_one_letter_code
_entity_poly.pdbx_strand_id
1 'polypeptide(L)'
;NYAYTLPGVRGMVIHMQDRTTSILFPKNRYDQVIKGLNNSNDHVLAFASNFSVQVDSHLVCIQTNTGDESSYQTQAINIHNKPRKITGASFIVINGALKSSMGLSAKSSIVEDGLMVQIMPEKMEALKAALKNMQDFVIECGRQGIPEPDETVNVKWVENDVHFNLGVKSPIDGKPMDGIPSIRVHNGTDYMGTSRFI
;
A
#
# COMPACT_ATOMS: atom_id res chain seq x y z
N ASN A 1 21.40 -6.13 9.38
CA ASN A 1 21.14 -7.49 8.84
C ASN A 1 19.97 -7.59 7.86
N TYR A 2 19.19 -6.52 7.58
CA TYR A 2 18.13 -6.50 6.54
C TYR A 2 17.19 -7.71 6.53
N ALA A 3 16.95 -8.31 7.71
CA ALA A 3 16.26 -9.59 7.82
C ALA A 3 14.74 -9.48 7.61
N TYR A 4 14.18 -8.27 7.74
CA TYR A 4 12.75 -8.02 7.65
C TYR A 4 12.50 -6.70 6.91
N THR A 5 11.41 -6.69 6.15
CA THR A 5 10.84 -5.50 5.51
C THR A 5 9.32 -5.58 5.60
N LEU A 6 8.63 -4.47 5.37
CA LEU A 6 7.18 -4.46 5.30
C LEU A 6 6.69 -5.42 4.20
N PRO A 7 5.60 -6.18 4.44
CA PRO A 7 5.03 -7.00 3.39
C PRO A 7 4.47 -6.08 2.29
N GLY A 8 5.02 -6.20 1.09
CA GLY A 8 4.52 -5.51 -0.09
C GLY A 8 3.40 -6.31 -0.76
N VAL A 9 2.31 -5.64 -1.11
CA VAL A 9 1.24 -6.21 -1.94
C VAL A 9 1.32 -5.56 -3.31
N ARG A 10 1.65 -6.34 -4.34
CA ARG A 10 1.86 -5.80 -5.69
C ARG A 10 0.57 -5.15 -6.24
N GLY A 11 0.67 -3.91 -6.69
CA GLY A 11 -0.45 -3.12 -7.20
C GLY A 11 -1.28 -2.46 -6.09
N MET A 12 -0.97 -2.69 -4.81
CA MET A 12 -1.61 -1.95 -3.72
C MET A 12 -1.15 -0.50 -3.74
N VAL A 13 -2.08 0.45 -3.66
CA VAL A 13 -1.76 1.88 -3.67
C VAL A 13 -2.51 2.61 -2.56
N ILE A 14 -1.96 3.74 -2.11
CA ILE A 14 -2.59 4.62 -1.13
C ILE A 14 -2.83 5.96 -1.80
N HIS A 15 -4.07 6.44 -1.79
CA HIS A 15 -4.47 7.73 -2.36
C HIS A 15 -5.05 8.61 -1.25
N MET A 16 -4.42 9.75 -0.97
CA MET A 16 -4.91 10.77 -0.05
C MET A 16 -5.50 11.92 -0.85
N GLN A 17 -6.76 12.25 -0.62
CA GLN A 17 -7.47 13.35 -1.26
C GLN A 17 -8.43 14.00 -0.27
N ASP A 18 -8.29 15.32 -0.06
CA ASP A 18 -9.13 16.10 0.85
C ASP A 18 -9.18 15.48 2.27
N ARG A 19 -10.37 15.11 2.76
CA ARG A 19 -10.59 14.42 4.05
C ARG A 19 -10.75 12.90 3.87
N THR A 20 -10.19 12.34 2.80
CA THR A 20 -10.33 10.92 2.48
C THR A 20 -9.01 10.29 2.09
N THR A 21 -8.65 9.21 2.79
CA THR A 21 -7.55 8.34 2.41
C THR A 21 -8.11 7.01 1.93
N SER A 22 -7.68 6.52 0.76
CA SER A 22 -8.08 5.23 0.22
C SER A 22 -6.88 4.30 0.09
N ILE A 23 -6.96 3.13 0.73
CA ILE A 23 -6.00 2.04 0.66
C ILE A 23 -6.62 0.99 -0.27
N LEU A 24 -6.03 0.82 -1.45
CA LEU A 24 -6.63 0.08 -2.55
C LEU A 24 -5.87 -1.24 -2.77
N PHE A 25 -6.54 -2.37 -2.54
CA PHE A 25 -6.00 -3.71 -2.70
C PHE A 25 -6.54 -4.37 -3.98
N PRO A 26 -5.70 -4.78 -4.94
CA PRO A 26 -6.18 -5.49 -6.13
C PRO A 26 -6.69 -6.89 -5.78
N LYS A 27 -7.88 -7.27 -6.27
CA LYS A 27 -8.52 -8.57 -5.98
C LYS A 27 -7.64 -9.78 -6.33
N ASN A 28 -6.91 -9.75 -7.45
CA ASN A 28 -5.96 -10.79 -7.87
C ASN A 28 -4.68 -10.90 -7.00
N ARG A 29 -4.61 -10.18 -5.87
CA ARG A 29 -3.48 -10.18 -4.93
C ARG A 29 -3.89 -10.64 -3.54
N TYR A 30 -5.07 -11.23 -3.41
CA TYR A 30 -5.61 -11.79 -2.17
C TYR A 30 -4.58 -12.58 -1.37
N ASP A 31 -3.88 -13.52 -1.99
CA ASP A 31 -2.89 -14.37 -1.30
C ASP A 31 -1.76 -13.55 -0.64
N GLN A 32 -1.35 -12.43 -1.26
CA GLN A 32 -0.32 -11.55 -0.70
C GLN A 32 -0.85 -10.78 0.51
N VAL A 33 -2.12 -10.35 0.47
CA VAL A 33 -2.79 -9.71 1.59
C VAL A 33 -2.93 -10.68 2.75
N ILE A 34 -3.41 -11.91 2.51
CA ILE A 34 -3.51 -12.95 3.54
C ILE A 34 -2.16 -13.29 4.14
N LYS A 35 -1.11 -13.39 3.33
CA LYS A 35 0.25 -13.57 3.84
C LYS A 35 0.68 -12.41 4.73
N GLY A 36 0.37 -11.17 4.37
CA GLY A 36 0.62 -10.00 5.22
C GLY A 36 -0.14 -10.05 6.54
N LEU A 37 -1.42 -10.45 6.52
CA LEU A 37 -2.24 -10.63 7.72
C LEU A 37 -1.69 -11.72 8.64
N ASN A 38 -1.30 -12.87 8.10
CA ASN A 38 -0.78 -13.99 8.89
C ASN A 38 0.61 -13.70 9.49
N ASN A 39 1.38 -12.81 8.87
CA ASN A 39 2.68 -12.36 9.38
C ASN A 39 2.59 -11.10 10.26
N SER A 40 1.38 -10.57 10.46
CA SER A 40 1.11 -9.44 11.36
C SER A 40 0.81 -9.92 12.78
N ASN A 41 0.89 -9.03 13.77
CA ASN A 41 0.48 -9.34 15.14
C ASN A 41 -0.93 -8.79 15.43
N ASP A 42 -1.47 -9.07 16.62
CA ASP A 42 -2.84 -8.69 16.99
C ASP A 42 -3.07 -7.17 16.95
N HIS A 43 -2.05 -6.37 17.28
CA HIS A 43 -2.17 -4.93 17.45
C HIS A 43 -1.65 -4.12 16.27
N VAL A 44 -0.84 -4.68 15.37
CA VAL A 44 -0.16 -3.95 14.30
C VAL A 44 -0.31 -4.69 12.99
N LEU A 45 -0.89 -4.01 12.01
CA LEU A 45 -0.98 -4.43 10.62
C LEU A 45 -0.28 -3.39 9.75
N ALA A 46 0.68 -3.80 8.92
CA ALA A 46 1.40 -2.87 8.06
C ALA A 46 1.59 -3.44 6.65
N PHE A 47 1.55 -2.57 5.66
CA PHE A 47 1.79 -2.91 4.26
C PHE A 47 2.60 -1.82 3.57
N ALA A 48 3.52 -2.23 2.70
CA ALA A 48 4.12 -1.32 1.72
C ALA A 48 3.22 -1.20 0.50
N SER A 49 3.05 0.03 0.01
CA SER A 49 2.33 0.32 -1.24
C SER A 49 3.29 0.45 -2.41
N ASN A 50 2.74 0.32 -3.61
CA ASN A 50 3.40 0.67 -4.85
C ASN A 50 3.12 2.12 -5.24
N PHE A 51 3.98 2.64 -6.12
CA PHE A 51 3.75 3.90 -6.78
C PHE A 51 2.48 3.85 -7.63
N SER A 52 1.64 4.88 -7.52
CA SER A 52 0.44 5.03 -8.33
C SER A 52 0.68 6.01 -9.47
N VAL A 53 0.44 5.60 -10.70
CA VAL A 53 0.48 6.51 -11.86
C VAL A 53 -0.72 7.47 -11.92
N GLN A 54 -1.72 7.26 -11.06
CA GLN A 54 -2.95 8.06 -11.01
C GLN A 54 -2.84 9.27 -10.07
N VAL A 55 -1.80 9.34 -9.24
CA VAL A 55 -1.59 10.47 -8.31
C VAL A 55 -0.85 11.60 -9.00
N ASP A 56 -1.14 12.83 -8.59
CA ASP A 56 -0.43 14.04 -9.06
C ASP A 56 0.72 14.45 -8.14
N SER A 57 0.83 13.81 -6.98
CA SER A 57 1.86 14.05 -6.00
C SER A 57 2.15 12.79 -5.18
N HIS A 58 3.30 12.73 -4.53
CA HIS A 58 3.68 11.62 -3.67
C HIS A 58 4.40 12.14 -2.42
N LEU A 59 4.12 11.56 -1.25
CA LEU A 59 4.89 11.84 -0.06
C LEU A 59 6.33 11.33 -0.23
N VAL A 60 7.28 12.07 0.32
CA VAL A 60 8.70 11.69 0.34
C VAL A 60 9.27 11.96 1.72
N CYS A 61 10.17 11.07 2.16
CA CYS A 61 10.95 11.24 3.37
C CYS A 61 12.32 11.78 2.99
N ILE A 62 12.69 12.95 3.51
CA ILE A 62 13.98 13.57 3.25
C ILE A 62 14.80 13.50 4.52
N GLN A 63 15.93 12.81 4.43
CA GLN A 63 16.96 12.82 5.45
C GLN A 63 17.84 14.05 5.27
N THR A 64 18.00 14.84 6.32
CA THR A 64 18.96 15.95 6.39
C THR A 64 19.99 15.65 7.46
N ASN A 65 21.27 15.69 7.08
CA ASN A 65 22.39 15.46 7.99
C ASN A 65 23.00 16.80 8.35
N THR A 66 23.04 17.12 9.65
CA THR A 66 23.67 18.34 10.18
C THR A 66 24.76 17.92 11.17
N GLY A 67 26.01 17.90 10.72
CA GLY A 67 27.10 17.30 11.50
C GLY A 67 26.88 15.80 11.70
N ASP A 68 26.88 15.36 12.95
CA ASP A 68 26.66 13.95 13.34
C ASP A 68 25.17 13.60 13.57
N GLU A 69 24.26 14.58 13.48
CA GLU A 69 22.82 14.35 13.66
C GLU A 69 22.11 14.15 12.32
N SER A 70 21.29 13.10 12.25
CA SER A 70 20.37 12.85 11.13
C SER A 70 18.95 13.18 11.54
N SER A 71 18.26 13.96 10.72
CA SER A 71 16.83 14.29 10.91
C SER A 71 16.04 13.87 9.68
N TYR A 72 14.78 13.47 9.88
CA TYR A 72 13.88 13.07 8.81
C TYR A 72 12.68 14.01 8.76
N GLN A 73 12.32 14.45 7.57
CA GLN A 73 11.15 15.29 7.34
C GLN A 73 10.28 14.74 6.21
N THR A 74 8.98 14.88 6.38
CA THR A 74 8.00 14.63 5.32
C THR A 74 7.95 15.83 4.37
N GLN A 75 8.07 15.58 3.08
CA GLN A 75 7.66 16.51 2.03
C GLN A 75 6.70 15.82 1.06
N ALA A 76 6.14 16.59 0.12
CA ALA A 76 5.39 16.04 -1.00
C ALA A 76 5.97 16.59 -2.29
N ILE A 77 6.30 15.71 -3.23
CA ILE A 77 6.67 16.10 -4.59
C ILE A 77 5.43 16.04 -5.47
N ASN A 78 5.28 16.98 -6.39
CA ASN A 78 4.14 17.05 -7.31
C ASN A 78 4.60 17.08 -8.77
N ILE A 79 3.72 16.64 -9.66
CA ILE A 79 3.90 16.78 -11.10
C ILE A 79 3.91 18.27 -11.43
N HIS A 80 4.95 18.73 -12.13
CA HIS A 80 5.12 20.13 -12.49
C HIS A 80 3.88 20.68 -13.21
N ASN A 81 3.44 21.87 -12.83
CA ASN A 81 2.23 22.54 -13.34
C ASN A 81 0.91 21.78 -13.16
N LYS A 82 0.83 20.80 -12.25
CA LYS A 82 -0.45 20.21 -11.81
C LYS A 82 -0.73 20.58 -10.35
N PRO A 83 -1.94 21.09 -10.03
CA PRO A 83 -2.34 21.29 -8.65
C PRO A 83 -2.41 19.94 -7.93
N ARG A 84 -2.01 19.93 -6.66
CA ARG A 84 -2.08 18.75 -5.81
C ARG A 84 -3.54 18.41 -5.51
N LYS A 85 -4.02 17.27 -5.98
CA LYS A 85 -5.38 16.77 -5.74
C LYS A 85 -5.35 15.40 -5.06
N ILE A 86 -4.55 14.48 -5.59
CA ILE A 86 -4.39 13.13 -5.06
C ILE A 86 -2.91 12.89 -4.77
N THR A 87 -2.61 12.58 -3.52
CA THR A 87 -1.24 12.32 -3.06
C THR A 87 -1.06 10.85 -2.72
N GLY A 88 -0.02 10.23 -3.29
CA GLY A 88 0.42 8.89 -2.95
C GLY A 88 1.21 8.83 -1.64
N ALA A 89 1.20 7.67 -0.98
CA ALA A 89 2.03 7.36 0.17
C ALA A 89 2.72 6.00 -0.04
N SER A 90 3.86 5.78 0.63
CA SER A 90 4.76 4.62 0.47
C SER A 90 4.39 3.41 1.35
N PHE A 91 3.71 3.63 2.46
CA PHE A 91 3.27 2.56 3.35
C PHE A 91 2.08 2.97 4.22
N ILE A 92 1.42 1.97 4.80
CA ILE A 92 0.39 2.12 5.83
C ILE A 92 0.78 1.27 7.04
N VAL A 93 0.63 1.83 8.24
CA VAL A 93 0.64 1.10 9.50
C VAL A 93 -0.67 1.37 10.22
N ILE A 94 -1.40 0.31 10.55
CA ILE A 94 -2.63 0.35 11.33
C ILE A 94 -2.30 -0.22 12.71
N ASN A 95 -2.55 0.57 13.74
CA ASN A 95 -2.20 0.26 15.11
C ASN A 95 -3.45 0.20 15.99
N GLY A 96 -3.83 -1.00 16.43
CA GLY A 96 -4.94 -1.31 17.33
C GLY A 96 -4.67 -1.00 18.80
N ALA A 97 -3.99 0.12 19.09
CA ALA A 97 -3.61 0.53 20.44
C ALA A 97 -4.18 1.92 20.83
N LEU A 98 -5.25 2.36 20.17
CA LEU A 98 -5.92 3.60 20.55
C LEU A 98 -6.56 3.45 21.93
N LYS A 99 -6.29 4.40 22.83
CA LYS A 99 -6.85 4.40 24.18
C LYS A 99 -8.23 5.04 24.18
N SER A 100 -9.21 4.37 24.79
CA SER A 100 -10.58 4.89 24.96
C SER A 100 -10.64 6.24 25.65
N SER A 101 -9.71 6.52 26.57
CA SER A 101 -9.59 7.79 27.28
C SER A 101 -9.30 9.00 26.39
N MET A 102 -8.91 8.80 25.13
CA MET A 102 -8.65 9.89 24.18
C MET A 102 -9.93 10.50 23.59
N GLY A 103 -11.09 9.85 23.76
CA GLY A 103 -12.35 10.32 23.17
C GLY A 103 -12.37 10.33 21.64
N LEU A 104 -11.47 9.57 21.01
CA LEU A 104 -11.35 9.43 19.55
C LEU A 104 -11.93 8.10 19.08
N SER A 105 -12.53 8.05 17.89
CA SER A 105 -12.95 6.81 17.23
C SER A 105 -11.76 6.13 16.53
N ALA A 106 -10.96 6.93 15.84
CA ALA A 106 -9.69 6.58 15.22
C ALA A 106 -8.84 7.85 15.04
N LYS A 107 -7.54 7.69 14.84
CA LYS A 107 -6.63 8.80 14.54
C LYS A 107 -5.75 8.45 13.35
N SER A 108 -5.74 9.31 12.34
CA SER A 108 -4.86 9.22 11.18
C SER A 108 -3.73 10.25 11.31
N SER A 109 -2.52 9.90 10.90
CA SER A 109 -1.36 10.81 10.88
C SER A 109 -0.32 10.37 9.86
N ILE A 110 0.27 11.34 9.16
CA ILE A 110 1.39 11.08 8.24
C ILE A 110 2.67 10.86 9.06
N VAL A 111 3.43 9.83 8.70
CA VAL A 111 4.73 9.50 9.29
C VAL A 111 5.71 9.28 8.16
N GLU A 112 6.70 10.16 8.04
CA GLU A 112 7.68 10.12 6.95
C GLU A 112 6.98 10.16 5.58
N ASP A 113 7.08 9.12 4.76
CA ASP A 113 6.37 9.01 3.47
C ASP A 113 5.17 8.06 3.51
N GLY A 114 4.75 7.63 4.70
CA GLY A 114 3.64 6.73 4.93
C GLY A 114 2.54 7.30 5.82
N LEU A 115 1.57 6.44 6.11
CA LEU A 115 0.41 6.74 6.94
C LEU A 115 0.36 5.84 8.17
N MET A 116 0.08 6.42 9.34
CA MET A 116 -0.22 5.72 10.58
C MET A 116 -1.69 5.95 10.93
N VAL A 117 -2.45 4.86 11.09
CA VAL A 117 -3.86 4.89 11.48
C VAL A 117 -4.03 4.12 12.80
N GLN A 118 -4.36 4.83 13.86
CA GLN A 118 -4.61 4.26 15.17
C GLN A 118 -6.10 3.99 15.33
N ILE A 119 -6.45 2.76 15.67
CA ILE A 119 -7.83 2.30 15.88
C ILE A 119 -7.96 1.58 17.22
N MET A 120 -9.20 1.40 17.67
CA MET A 120 -9.48 0.56 18.83
C MET A 120 -9.15 -0.92 18.52
N PRO A 121 -8.73 -1.72 19.52
CA PRO A 121 -8.45 -3.14 19.33
C PRO A 121 -9.58 -3.92 18.64
N GLU A 122 -10.84 -3.64 18.99
CA GLU A 122 -12.01 -4.33 18.43
C GLU A 122 -12.19 -4.02 16.94
N LYS A 123 -11.83 -2.81 16.50
CA LYS A 123 -11.86 -2.42 15.08
C LYS A 123 -10.76 -3.10 14.28
N MET A 124 -9.63 -3.44 14.91
CA MET A 124 -8.54 -4.17 14.24
C MET A 124 -8.98 -5.57 13.84
N GLU A 125 -9.65 -6.30 14.74
CA GLU A 125 -10.16 -7.63 14.43
C GLU A 125 -11.23 -7.59 13.32
N ALA A 126 -12.13 -6.61 13.37
CA ALA A 126 -13.13 -6.42 12.31
C ALA A 126 -12.49 -6.09 10.95
N LEU A 127 -11.45 -5.25 10.93
CA LEU A 127 -10.69 -4.92 9.72
C LEU A 127 -10.00 -6.17 9.14
N LYS A 128 -9.30 -6.95 9.97
CA LYS A 128 -8.64 -8.19 9.54
C LYS A 128 -9.66 -9.18 8.98
N ALA A 129 -10.83 -9.30 9.60
CA ALA A 129 -11.91 -10.16 9.11
C ALA A 129 -12.46 -9.66 7.76
N ALA A 130 -12.68 -8.35 7.60
CA ALA A 130 -13.14 -7.77 6.34
C ALA A 130 -12.14 -8.04 5.19
N LEU A 131 -10.84 -7.83 5.44
CA LEU A 131 -9.79 -8.15 4.46
C LEU A 131 -9.77 -9.64 4.09
N LYS A 132 -9.91 -10.55 5.06
CA LYS A 132 -10.01 -12.00 4.80
C LYS A 132 -11.24 -12.36 3.96
N ASN A 133 -12.34 -11.64 4.11
CA ASN A 133 -13.58 -11.88 3.39
C ASN A 133 -13.69 -11.10 2.07
N MET A 134 -12.61 -10.44 1.62
CA MET A 134 -12.62 -9.55 0.46
C MET A 134 -13.70 -8.45 0.52
N GLN A 135 -13.94 -7.92 1.72
CA GLN A 135 -14.92 -6.87 1.98
C GLN A 135 -14.23 -5.53 2.21
N ASP A 136 -14.87 -4.47 1.74
CA ASP A 136 -14.45 -3.10 2.02
C ASP A 136 -14.68 -2.77 3.50
N PHE A 137 -13.82 -1.91 4.05
CA PHE A 137 -13.88 -1.47 5.43
C PHE A 137 -13.64 0.04 5.53
N VAL A 138 -14.38 0.71 6.41
CA VAL A 138 -14.29 2.16 6.61
C VAL A 138 -13.86 2.45 8.04
N ILE A 139 -12.86 3.30 8.17
CA ILE A 139 -12.37 3.83 9.45
C ILE A 139 -12.64 5.33 9.48
N GLU A 140 -13.50 5.73 10.40
CA GLU A 140 -13.85 7.13 10.64
C GLU A 140 -12.92 7.70 11.72
N CYS A 141 -12.03 8.59 11.32
CA CYS A 141 -11.07 9.25 12.21
C CYS A 141 -11.66 10.56 12.75
N GLY A 142 -11.40 10.82 14.04
CA GLY A 142 -11.87 12.02 14.72
C GLY A 142 -12.45 11.71 16.10
N ARG A 143 -13.18 12.67 16.66
CA ARG A 143 -13.81 12.54 17.98
C ARG A 143 -15.01 11.60 17.94
N GLN A 144 -15.29 10.94 19.05
CA GLN A 144 -16.52 10.16 19.19
C GLN A 144 -17.73 11.08 19.33
N GLY A 145 -18.87 10.69 18.74
CA GLY A 145 -20.15 11.37 18.92
C GLY A 145 -20.36 12.64 18.10
N ILE A 146 -19.46 12.95 17.15
CA ILE A 146 -19.68 14.02 16.17
C ILE A 146 -20.36 13.46 14.90
N PRO A 147 -21.21 14.25 14.20
CA PRO A 147 -21.94 13.77 13.02
C PRO A 147 -21.05 13.46 11.80
N GLU A 148 -19.95 14.18 11.63
CA GLU A 148 -19.01 14.00 10.52
C GLU A 148 -17.60 13.72 11.05
N PRO A 149 -16.88 12.73 10.50
CA PRO A 149 -15.49 12.49 10.87
C PRO A 149 -14.57 13.60 10.35
N ASP A 150 -13.43 13.77 11.03
CA ASP A 150 -12.36 14.67 10.59
C ASP A 150 -11.72 14.14 9.29
N GLU A 151 -11.55 12.82 9.20
CA GLU A 151 -11.01 12.11 8.03
C GLU A 151 -11.65 10.71 7.93
N THR A 152 -11.85 10.23 6.70
CA THR A 152 -12.28 8.85 6.44
C THR A 152 -11.16 8.06 5.76
N VAL A 153 -10.75 6.95 6.36
CA VAL A 153 -9.83 5.98 5.75
C VAL A 153 -10.64 4.81 5.20
N ASN A 154 -10.64 4.66 3.89
CA ASN A 154 -11.30 3.60 3.15
C ASN A 154 -10.29 2.49 2.82
N VAL A 155 -10.58 1.26 3.25
CA VAL A 155 -9.85 0.07 2.86
C VAL A 155 -10.71 -0.68 1.84
N LYS A 156 -10.24 -0.79 0.60
CA LYS A 156 -11.08 -1.27 -0.52
C LYS A 156 -10.41 -2.36 -1.33
N TRP A 157 -11.21 -3.33 -1.75
CA TRP A 157 -10.84 -4.28 -2.79
C TRP A 157 -11.22 -3.73 -4.16
N VAL A 158 -10.21 -3.41 -4.97
CA VAL A 158 -10.38 -2.81 -6.30
C VAL A 158 -10.19 -3.84 -7.41
N GLU A 159 -10.39 -3.40 -8.66
CA GLU A 159 -10.13 -4.22 -9.84
C GLU A 159 -8.71 -4.79 -9.86
N ASN A 160 -8.56 -5.88 -10.61
CA ASN A 160 -7.30 -6.60 -10.70
C ASN A 160 -6.15 -5.69 -11.16
N ASP A 161 -4.99 -5.85 -10.53
CA ASP A 161 -3.76 -5.24 -11.03
C ASP A 161 -3.43 -5.94 -12.35
N VAL A 162 -3.45 -5.16 -13.43
CA VAL A 162 -3.11 -5.57 -14.79
C VAL A 162 -2.04 -4.65 -15.40
N HIS A 163 -1.51 -3.70 -14.62
CA HIS A 163 -0.61 -2.67 -15.12
C HIS A 163 0.85 -3.15 -15.09
N PHE A 164 1.09 -4.30 -15.72
CA PHE A 164 2.41 -4.90 -15.84
C PHE A 164 2.54 -5.68 -17.13
N ASN A 165 3.78 -5.98 -17.53
CA ASN A 165 4.09 -6.56 -18.84
C ASN A 165 3.57 -5.68 -20.01
N LEU A 166 3.52 -4.37 -19.80
CA LEU A 166 2.95 -3.43 -20.76
C LEU A 166 3.76 -3.43 -22.06
N GLY A 167 3.05 -3.56 -23.18
CA GLY A 167 3.67 -3.60 -24.51
C GLY A 167 4.41 -4.90 -24.85
N VAL A 168 4.41 -5.89 -23.95
CA VAL A 168 4.97 -7.22 -24.24
C VAL A 168 4.00 -7.97 -25.15
N LYS A 169 4.54 -8.61 -26.19
CA LYS A 169 3.75 -9.43 -27.12
C LYS A 169 4.26 -10.87 -27.12
N SER A 170 3.33 -11.80 -27.29
CA SER A 170 3.64 -13.21 -27.52
C SER A 170 4.50 -13.37 -28.78
N PRO A 171 5.64 -14.08 -28.71
CA PRO A 171 6.46 -14.36 -29.89
C PRO A 171 5.84 -15.39 -30.83
N ILE A 172 4.74 -16.05 -30.42
CA ILE A 172 4.07 -17.11 -31.18
C ILE A 172 3.00 -16.52 -32.10
N ASP A 173 2.14 -15.66 -31.57
CA ASP A 173 0.94 -15.16 -32.24
C ASP A 173 0.77 -13.63 -32.16
N GLY A 174 1.75 -12.91 -31.61
CA GLY A 174 1.76 -11.45 -31.55
C GLY A 174 0.71 -10.83 -30.60
N LYS A 175 -0.03 -11.66 -29.85
CA LYS A 175 -1.06 -11.16 -28.92
C LYS A 175 -0.43 -10.36 -27.77
N PRO A 176 -1.13 -9.32 -27.28
CA PRO A 176 -0.68 -8.54 -26.12
C PRO A 176 -0.63 -9.42 -24.86
N MET A 177 0.38 -9.19 -24.03
CA MET A 177 0.62 -9.90 -22.76
C MET A 177 0.46 -8.97 -21.54
N ASP A 178 -0.08 -7.77 -21.75
CA ASP A 178 -0.40 -6.80 -20.71
C ASP A 178 -1.29 -7.45 -19.63
N GLY A 179 -0.87 -7.37 -18.37
CA GLY A 179 -1.60 -7.94 -17.23
C GLY A 179 -1.56 -9.46 -17.10
N ILE A 180 -0.90 -10.18 -18.01
CA ILE A 180 -0.77 -11.64 -17.94
C ILE A 180 0.34 -12.02 -16.95
N PRO A 181 0.04 -12.74 -15.84
CA PRO A 181 1.04 -13.13 -14.86
C PRO A 181 2.19 -13.93 -15.49
N SER A 182 3.41 -13.63 -15.09
CA SER A 182 4.63 -14.28 -15.57
C SER A 182 5.45 -14.80 -14.41
N ILE A 183 5.98 -16.02 -14.54
CA ILE A 183 6.90 -16.63 -13.57
C ILE A 183 8.29 -16.69 -14.22
N ARG A 184 9.30 -16.16 -13.53
CA ARG A 184 10.69 -16.26 -14.00
C ARG A 184 11.23 -17.64 -13.63
N VAL A 185 11.73 -18.36 -14.63
CA VAL A 185 12.39 -19.66 -14.45
C VAL A 185 13.89 -19.39 -14.30
N HIS A 186 14.44 -19.66 -13.11
CA HIS A 186 15.85 -19.40 -12.79
C HIS A 186 16.78 -20.62 -13.01
N ASN A 187 16.21 -21.82 -13.04
CA ASN A 187 16.94 -23.09 -13.19
C ASN A 187 16.48 -23.84 -14.44
N GLY A 188 16.29 -23.13 -15.56
CA GLY A 188 16.19 -23.79 -16.85
C GLY A 188 17.53 -24.49 -17.11
N THR A 189 17.50 -25.78 -17.45
CA THR A 189 18.71 -26.39 -18.02
C THR A 189 18.86 -25.83 -19.42
N ASP A 190 19.84 -24.96 -19.62
CA ASP A 190 20.19 -24.49 -20.95
C ASP A 190 20.85 -25.66 -21.69
N TYR A 191 20.29 -26.04 -22.83
CA TYR A 191 20.84 -27.11 -23.65
C TYR A 191 21.78 -26.52 -24.70
N MET A 192 23.03 -26.97 -24.68
CA MET A 192 24.02 -26.58 -25.69
C MET A 192 23.81 -27.41 -26.95
N GLY A 193 23.33 -26.75 -28.02
CA GLY A 193 23.39 -27.27 -29.37
C GLY A 193 24.75 -27.02 -30.02
N THR A 194 24.90 -27.43 -31.28
CA THR A 194 26.19 -27.37 -32.01
C THR A 194 26.75 -25.95 -32.18
N SER A 195 25.91 -24.91 -32.09
CA SER A 195 26.32 -23.51 -32.24
C SER A 195 25.52 -22.51 -31.40
N ARG A 196 24.52 -22.97 -30.62
CA ARG A 196 23.59 -22.10 -29.86
C ARG A 196 23.19 -22.77 -28.55
N PHE A 197 22.82 -21.96 -27.57
CA PHE A 197 22.14 -22.38 -26.36
C PHE A 197 20.63 -22.19 -26.53
N ILE A 198 19.82 -23.09 -25.98
CA ILE A 198 18.37 -22.95 -25.84
C ILE A 198 17.94 -23.18 -24.39
#